data_AF-A0A2H0SE03-F1
#
_entry.id   AF-A0A2H0SE03-F1
#
_cell.length_a   1.000
_cell.length_b   1.000
_cell.length_c   1.000
_cell.angle_alpha   90.00
_cell.angle_beta   90.00
_cell.angle_gamma   90.00
#
_symmetry.space_group_name_H-M   'P 1'
#
loop_
_entity.id
_entity.type
_entity.pdbx_description
1 polymer ?
#
loop_
_entity_poly.entity_id
_entity_poly.type
_entity_poly.pdbx_seq_one_letter_code
_entity_poly.pdbx_strand_id
1 'polypeptide(L)' 'MTIYAKFRETAEKYPQNQALGYLENNQYQTISYALLLKKVDVLASSFARNGLLKGDKIAFMVTNSP' A
#
# COMPACT_ATOMS: atom_id res chain seq x y z
N MET A 1 12.28 -12.19 -8.17
CA MET A 1 11.32 -11.87 -7.08
C MET A 1 11.28 -10.36 -6.90
N THR A 2 10.09 -9.73 -6.84
CA THR A 2 9.95 -8.27 -6.65
C THR A 2 9.52 -7.96 -5.22
N ILE A 3 9.71 -6.70 -4.77
CA ILE A 3 9.22 -6.23 -3.47
C ILE A 3 7.71 -6.47 -3.35
N TYR A 4 6.94 -6.10 -4.39
CA TYR A 4 5.50 -6.33 -4.43
C TYR A 4 5.13 -7.82 -4.33
N ALA A 5 5.83 -8.71 -5.04
CA ALA A 5 5.54 -10.15 -4.98
C ALA A 5 5.72 -10.70 -3.56
N LYS A 6 6.78 -10.28 -2.84
CA LYS A 6 7.01 -10.73 -1.46
C LYS A 6 6.00 -10.13 -0.48
N PHE A 7 5.64 -8.86 -0.68
CA PHE A 7 4.58 -8.21 0.09
C PHE A 7 3.24 -8.92 -0.11
N ARG A 8 2.85 -9.21 -1.36
CA ARG A 8 1.61 -9.91 -1.69
C ARG A 8 1.54 -11.30 -1.07
N GLU A 9 2.61 -12.10 -1.17
CA GLU A 9 2.70 -13.41 -0.52
C GLU A 9 2.46 -13.30 1.00
N THR A 10 3.09 -12.31 1.64
CA THR A 10 2.94 -12.09 3.09
C THR A 10 1.52 -11.64 3.44
N ALA A 11 0.94 -10.75 2.63
CA ALA A 11 -0.39 -10.21 2.87
C ALA A 11 -1.50 -11.25 2.67
N GLU A 12 -1.35 -12.13 1.67
CA GLU A 12 -2.24 -13.26 1.43
C GLU A 12 -2.11 -14.34 2.52
N LYS A 13 -0.90 -14.53 3.07
CA LYS A 13 -0.64 -15.49 4.16
C LYS A 13 -1.16 -15.02 5.52
N TYR A 14 -1.11 -13.72 5.80
CA TYR A 14 -1.49 -13.14 7.10
C TYR A 14 -2.49 -11.97 6.98
N PRO A 15 -3.67 -12.18 6.36
CA PRO A 15 -4.54 -11.09 5.92
C PRO A 15 -5.11 -10.24 7.05
N GLN A 16 -5.30 -10.82 8.23
CA GLN A 16 -5.88 -10.15 9.40
C GLN A 16 -4.82 -9.53 10.32
N ASN A 17 -3.53 -9.82 10.11
CA ASN A 17 -2.48 -9.24 10.93
C ASN A 17 -2.35 -7.74 10.62
N GLN A 18 -1.99 -6.97 11.65
CA GLN A 18 -1.70 -5.54 11.49
C GLN A 18 -0.45 -5.37 10.63
N ALA A 19 -0.56 -4.56 9.59
CA ALA A 19 0.53 -4.23 8.65
C ALA A 19 1.11 -2.84 8.92
N LEU A 20 0.26 -1.90 9.31
CA LEU A 20 0.64 -0.53 9.59
C LEU A 20 -0.18 -0.01 10.78
N GLY A 21 0.48 0.73 11.66
CA GLY A 21 -0.19 1.58 12.64
C GLY A 21 0.27 3.02 12.49
N TYR A 22 -0.66 3.96 12.66
CA TYR A 22 -0.43 5.38 12.48
C TYR A 22 -1.31 6.20 13.44
N LEU A 23 -0.92 7.43 13.70
CA LEU A 23 -1.71 8.36 14.50
C LEU A 23 -2.59 9.21 13.59
N GLU A 24 -3.88 9.27 13.92
CA GLU A 24 -4.86 10.15 13.31
C GLU A 24 -5.67 10.80 14.42
N ASN A 25 -5.66 12.14 14.49
CA ASN A 25 -6.34 12.90 15.55
C ASN A 25 -5.98 12.44 16.97
N ASN A 26 -4.69 12.18 17.23
CA ASN A 26 -4.16 11.63 18.50
C ASN A 26 -4.71 10.23 18.88
N GLN A 27 -5.31 9.50 17.94
CA GLN A 27 -5.76 8.13 18.14
C GLN A 27 -4.95 7.18 17.27
N TYR A 28 -4.53 6.05 17.85
CA TYR A 28 -3.79 5.03 17.10
C TYR A 28 -4.77 4.23 16.24
N GLN A 29 -4.58 4.31 14.94
CA GLN A 29 -5.31 3.55 13.94
C GLN A 29 -4.40 2.46 13.38
N THR A 30 -5.01 1.37 12.90
CA THR A 30 -4.26 0.27 12.29
C THR A 30 -4.91 -0.19 11.00
N ILE A 31 -4.08 -0.64 10.07
CA ILE A 31 -4.51 -1.24 8.80
C ILE A 31 -4.01 -2.68 8.77
N SER A 32 -4.89 -3.61 8.42
CA SER A 32 -4.52 -5.01 8.20
C SER A 32 -3.80 -5.21 6.87
N TYR A 33 -3.04 -6.28 6.73
CA TYR A 33 -2.40 -6.63 5.46
C TYR A 33 -3.39 -6.73 4.29
N ALA A 34 -4.57 -7.32 4.51
CA ALA A 34 -5.60 -7.41 3.47
C ALA A 34 -6.08 -6.03 3.00
N LEU A 35 -6.30 -5.09 3.93
CA LEU A 35 -6.72 -3.74 3.59
C LEU A 35 -5.60 -2.95 2.91
N LEU A 36 -4.35 -3.10 3.36
CA LEU A 36 -3.20 -2.45 2.74
C LEU A 36 -2.98 -2.95 1.31
N LEU A 37 -3.03 -4.26 1.08
CA LEU A 37 -2.91 -4.85 -0.27
C LEU A 37 -3.99 -4.30 -1.20
N LYS A 38 -5.25 -4.26 -0.74
CA LYS A 38 -6.36 -3.67 -1.51
C LYS A 38 -6.08 -2.21 -1.89
N LYS A 39 -5.56 -1.39 -0.98
CA LYS A 39 -5.20 0.02 -1.25
C LYS A 39 -4.08 0.13 -2.30
N VAL A 40 -3.04 -0.69 -2.18
CA VAL A 40 -1.93 -0.73 -3.14
C VAL A 40 -2.41 -1.13 -4.53
N ASP A 41 -3.25 -2.16 -4.64
CA ASP A 41 -3.76 -2.64 -5.92
C ASP A 41 -4.68 -1.60 -6.60
N VAL A 42 -5.50 -0.89 -5.82
CA VAL A 42 -6.33 0.22 -6.32
C VAL A 42 -5.46 1.37 -6.83
N LEU A 43 -4.42 1.76 -6.09
CA LEU A 43 -3.50 2.83 -6.48
C LEU A 43 -2.75 2.47 -7.77
N ALA A 44 -2.17 1.27 -7.84
CA ALA A 44 -1.45 0.78 -9.00
C ALA A 44 -2.35 0.69 -10.25
N SER A 45 -3.58 0.19 -10.07
CA SER A 45 -4.58 0.16 -11.14
C SER A 45 -4.96 1.57 -11.61
N SER A 46 -5.05 2.53 -10.69
CA SER A 46 -5.31 3.93 -11.03
C SER A 46 -4.17 4.52 -11.86
N PHE A 47 -2.91 4.30 -11.47
CA PHE A 47 -1.76 4.76 -12.25
C PHE A 47 -1.70 4.15 -13.64
N ALA A 48 -1.93 2.84 -13.76
CA ALA A 48 -2.00 2.18 -15.06
C ALA A 48 -3.11 2.78 -15.95
N ARG A 49 -4.30 3.05 -15.39
CA ARG A 49 -5.40 3.72 -16.12
C ARG A 49 -5.06 5.15 -16.54
N ASN A 50 -4.18 5.83 -15.82
CA ASN A 50 -3.69 7.17 -16.17
C ASN A 50 -2.46 7.14 -17.09
N GLY A 51 -2.12 5.99 -17.68
CA GLY A 51 -1.10 5.87 -18.71
C GLY A 51 0.33 5.72 -18.18
N LEU A 52 0.54 5.50 -16.88
CA LEU A 52 1.88 5.23 -16.35
C LEU A 52 2.34 3.83 -16.80
N LEU A 53 3.57 3.79 -17.30
CA LEU A 53 4.22 2.60 -17.83
C LEU A 53 5.40 2.19 -16.96
N LYS A 54 5.89 0.96 -17.19
CA LYS A 54 7.08 0.44 -16.52
C LYS A 54 8.28 1.32 -16.86
N GLY A 55 8.92 1.87 -15.83
CA GLY A 55 10.09 2.74 -15.97
C GLY A 55 9.78 4.22 -15.73
N ASP A 56 8.51 4.60 -15.73
CA ASP A 56 8.09 5.95 -15.37
C ASP A 56 8.41 6.27 -13.91
N LYS A 57 8.77 7.52 -13.65
CA LYS A 57 9.15 8.01 -12.33
C LYS A 57 7.95 8.65 -11.66
N ILE A 58 7.71 8.27 -10.41
CA ILE A 58 6.65 8.84 -9.55
C ILE A 58 7.33 9.48 -8.34
N ALA A 59 6.89 10.68 -7.97
CA ALA A 59 7.35 11.38 -6.79
C ALA A 59 6.15 11.82 -5.95
N PHE A 60 6.27 11.72 -4.63
CA PHE A 60 5.29 12.21 -3.67
C PHE A 60 5.95 13.28 -2.79
N MET A 61 5.35 14.46 -2.74
CA MET A 61 5.73 15.51 -1.80
C MET A 61 4.60 15.66 -0.79
N VAL A 62 4.62 14.78 0.22
CA VAL A 62 3.58 14.68 1.25
C VAL A 62 4.25 14.55 2.62
N THR A 63 3.57 14.99 3.66
CA THR A 63 3.96 14.69 5.04
C THR A 63 3.78 13.20 5.32
N ASN A 64 4.42 12.68 6.37
CA ASN A 64 4.21 11.30 6.78
C ASN A 64 2.73 11.06 7.10
N SER A 65 2.09 10.17 6.34
CA SER A 65 0.66 9.83 6.44
C SER A 65 0.43 8.39 5.95
N PRO A 66 -0.62 7.70 6.42
CA PRO A 66 -1.05 6.40 5.89
C PRO A 66 -1.51 6.45 4.43
#